data_AF-A0A1V0TM82-F1
#
_entry.id   AF-A0A1V0TM82-F1
#
_cell.length_a   1.000
_cell.length_b   1.000
_cell.length_c   1.000
_cell.angle_alpha   90.00
_cell.angle_beta   90.00
_cell.angle_gamma   90.00
#
_symmetry.space_group_name_H-M   'P 1'
#
loop_
_entity.id
_entity.type
_entity.pdbx_description
1 polymer ?
#
loop_
_entity_poly.entity_id
_entity_poly.type
_entity_poly.pdbx_seq_one_letter_code
_entity_poly.pdbx_strand_id
1 'polypeptide(L)'
;MSTPEAATWLITAAPATPVVPAQLRGSGHLVAARPVFAPAPEGWPSALPLPAAEASVSALHALSQLQPELASFRKTAPDAFAIPSAPGPVCPPATNPAMRELVLVVDTGLSMSAWYPTVNAFAACACELPIFNDVHIVKLRSQPSSTHSDLLERSTVINLGLGNPTPPHRQKTVFVITDAVGTAWKRGLIWDDLRAWAQHHTVAILHVLPHHDWYLSGIHARPHQLRAPVPGCPNSALEVSPPEMVPSDVPNAGAEREGRKLLIPVLEIRKRWLDQWVRLMTSRLLVHQQALEIPSVSAAAASVPSPSAAPDAVAVPEQSIAEFRTAASENAFSLAVLLAAAPLNRHIMQLLAAELLPAASPGDLAAVLTSGLLITVDNSAEHSDPHDQVVFDFAPGVRQKLLSLGESTRTRRVAALLDQYLGRDVPAIHGITQRVKSPATASPPEITAETLPYLRVECAVLTALSGASAPHREAAELLRTRIRRFETGQ
;
A
#
# COMPACT_ATOMS: atom_id res chain seq x y z
N MET A 1 -6.68 53.24 -5.91
CA MET A 1 -7.27 52.11 -5.18
C MET A 1 -8.06 51.31 -6.18
N SER A 2 -7.42 50.32 -6.79
CA SER A 2 -8.00 49.50 -7.86
C SER A 2 -8.09 48.07 -7.36
N THR A 3 -9.31 47.54 -7.38
CA THR A 3 -9.68 46.15 -7.05
C THR A 3 -9.14 45.17 -8.10
N PRO A 4 -8.56 44.01 -7.73
CA PRO A 4 -8.19 43.01 -8.70
C PRO A 4 -9.36 42.07 -9.02
N GLU A 5 -9.44 41.73 -10.30
CA GLU A 5 -10.41 40.92 -11.00
C GLU A 5 -10.25 39.43 -10.67
N ALA A 6 -11.37 38.75 -10.43
CA ALA A 6 -11.42 37.33 -10.10
C ALA A 6 -11.28 36.47 -11.37
N ALA A 7 -10.19 35.71 -11.47
CA ALA A 7 -10.01 34.69 -12.52
C ALA A 7 -10.68 33.37 -12.12
N THR A 8 -11.85 33.12 -12.71
CA THR A 8 -12.61 31.88 -12.65
C THR A 8 -11.88 30.74 -13.36
N TRP A 9 -11.43 29.71 -12.62
CA TRP A 9 -10.93 28.45 -13.19
C TRP A 9 -12.08 27.46 -13.37
N LEU A 10 -12.58 27.32 -14.60
CA LEU A 10 -13.49 26.25 -15.01
C LEU A 10 -12.66 25.04 -15.49
N ILE A 11 -12.68 23.95 -14.73
CA ILE A 11 -12.20 22.64 -15.19
C ILE A 11 -13.40 21.90 -15.80
N THR A 12 -13.46 21.85 -17.13
CA THR A 12 -14.42 21.01 -17.84
C THR A 12 -13.78 19.64 -18.10
N ALA A 13 -14.10 18.63 -17.29
CA ALA A 13 -13.76 17.24 -17.58
C ALA A 13 -14.89 16.63 -18.42
N ALA A 14 -14.60 16.26 -19.67
CA ALA A 14 -15.50 15.47 -20.50
C ALA A 14 -15.44 13.99 -20.08
N PRO A 15 -16.56 13.24 -20.14
CA PRO A 15 -16.59 11.82 -19.76
C PRO A 15 -15.91 10.96 -20.84
N ALA A 16 -14.89 10.20 -20.46
CA ALA A 16 -14.29 9.16 -21.29
C ALA A 16 -15.14 7.87 -21.20
N THR A 17 -15.56 7.36 -22.36
CA THR A 17 -16.27 6.09 -22.50
C THR A 17 -15.35 4.89 -22.18
N PRO A 18 -15.86 3.83 -21.53
CA PRO A 18 -15.06 2.65 -21.21
C PRO A 18 -14.75 1.84 -22.47
N VAL A 19 -13.47 1.52 -22.68
CA VAL A 19 -13.00 0.62 -23.75
C VAL A 19 -12.93 -0.80 -23.20
N VAL A 20 -13.58 -1.75 -23.90
CA VAL A 20 -13.55 -3.18 -23.58
C VAL A 20 -12.23 -3.78 -24.07
N PRO A 21 -11.49 -4.60 -23.27
CA PRO A 21 -10.24 -5.20 -23.73
C PRO A 21 -10.50 -6.30 -24.77
N ALA A 22 -9.86 -6.17 -25.92
CA ALA A 22 -9.84 -7.20 -26.96
C ALA A 22 -8.90 -8.36 -26.55
N GLN A 23 -9.39 -9.59 -26.73
CA GLN A 23 -8.60 -10.82 -26.67
C GLN A 23 -7.43 -10.78 -27.67
N LEU A 24 -6.24 -11.30 -27.30
CA LEU A 24 -5.52 -12.35 -28.06
C LEU A 24 -4.09 -12.67 -27.54
N ARG A 25 -3.91 -13.98 -27.31
CA ARG A 25 -2.74 -14.89 -27.51
C ARG A 25 -1.61 -15.01 -26.47
N GLY A 26 -1.33 -16.28 -26.13
CA GLY A 26 0.01 -16.78 -25.81
C GLY A 26 0.11 -17.82 -24.70
N SER A 27 -0.53 -18.98 -24.83
CA SER A 27 -0.54 -20.05 -23.82
C SER A 27 0.87 -20.63 -23.59
N GLY A 28 1.50 -20.28 -22.46
CA GLY A 28 2.77 -20.88 -22.05
C GLY A 28 3.46 -20.29 -20.81
N HIS A 29 3.15 -19.06 -20.41
CA HIS A 29 3.81 -18.39 -19.26
C HIS A 29 2.86 -17.70 -18.26
N LEU A 30 1.59 -18.12 -18.22
CA LEU A 30 0.61 -17.64 -17.23
C LEU A 30 0.85 -18.25 -15.84
N VAL A 31 2.02 -18.00 -15.25
CA VAL A 31 2.12 -17.98 -13.80
C VAL A 31 1.81 -16.53 -13.37
N ALA A 32 0.74 -16.39 -12.58
CA ALA A 32 0.33 -15.18 -11.85
C ALA A 32 -0.61 -14.18 -12.55
N ALA A 33 -1.90 -14.53 -12.60
CA ALA A 33 -2.96 -13.55 -12.34
C ALA A 33 -3.59 -13.85 -10.96
N ARG A 34 -2.76 -14.02 -9.91
CA ARG A 34 -3.28 -13.99 -8.53
C ARG A 34 -3.23 -12.54 -8.08
N PRO A 35 -4.37 -11.93 -7.72
CA PRO A 35 -4.38 -10.58 -7.20
C PRO A 35 -3.54 -10.53 -5.91
N VAL A 36 -2.83 -9.41 -5.68
CA VAL A 36 -1.90 -9.28 -4.55
C VAL A 36 -2.65 -9.46 -3.22
N PHE A 37 -3.83 -8.83 -3.17
CA PHE A 37 -4.83 -8.98 -2.14
C PHE A 37 -6.10 -9.59 -2.74
N ALA A 38 -6.80 -10.47 -2.02
CA ALA A 38 -8.03 -11.04 -2.56
C ALA A 38 -9.07 -9.92 -2.79
N PRO A 39 -9.67 -9.83 -4.00
CA PRO A 39 -10.62 -8.78 -4.39
C PRO A 39 -11.91 -8.88 -3.57
N ALA A 40 -12.80 -7.90 -3.67
CA ALA A 40 -14.13 -8.04 -3.08
C ALA A 40 -14.96 -9.11 -3.83
N PRO A 41 -15.94 -9.73 -3.17
CA PRO A 41 -16.90 -10.60 -3.85
C PRO A 41 -17.60 -9.86 -4.99
N GLU A 42 -18.03 -10.60 -6.00
CA GLU A 42 -18.68 -10.03 -7.17
C GLU A 42 -19.97 -9.28 -6.77
N GLY A 43 -20.19 -8.10 -7.34
CA GLY A 43 -21.36 -7.26 -7.04
C GLY A 43 -21.26 -6.40 -5.78
N TRP A 44 -20.17 -6.49 -5.00
CA TRP A 44 -19.92 -5.57 -3.90
C TRP A 44 -19.47 -4.19 -4.43
N PRO A 45 -19.98 -3.08 -3.87
CA PRO A 45 -19.44 -1.77 -4.15
C PRO A 45 -18.00 -1.72 -3.62
N SER A 46 -17.05 -1.54 -4.53
CA SER A 46 -15.67 -1.20 -4.19
C SER A 46 -15.48 0.29 -4.47
N ALA A 47 -14.74 0.97 -3.59
CA ALA A 47 -14.17 2.25 -3.98
C ALA A 47 -13.44 2.03 -5.31
N LEU A 48 -13.75 2.85 -6.32
CA LEU A 48 -13.06 2.77 -7.59
C LEU A 48 -11.56 2.92 -7.30
N PRO A 49 -10.69 2.07 -7.88
CA PRO A 49 -9.26 2.34 -7.81
C PRO A 49 -9.08 3.78 -8.28
N LEU A 50 -8.22 4.54 -7.60
CA LEU A 50 -7.91 5.89 -8.02
C LEU A 50 -7.68 5.84 -9.54
N PRO A 51 -8.42 6.59 -10.39
CA PRO A 51 -8.22 6.59 -11.85
C PRO A 51 -6.77 6.94 -12.27
N ALA A 52 -5.95 7.30 -11.28
CA ALA A 52 -4.51 7.40 -11.33
C ALA A 52 -3.75 6.08 -11.57
N ALA A 53 -4.23 4.88 -11.22
CA ALA A 53 -3.41 3.66 -11.29
C ALA A 53 -3.05 3.27 -12.74
N GLU A 54 -4.05 3.08 -13.59
CA GLU A 54 -3.85 2.80 -15.02
C GLU A 54 -3.09 3.94 -15.72
N ALA A 55 -3.49 5.18 -15.46
CA ALA A 55 -2.79 6.36 -15.97
C ALA A 55 -1.31 6.39 -15.52
N SER A 56 -1.00 5.97 -14.29
CA SER A 56 0.38 5.87 -13.79
C SER A 56 1.17 4.81 -14.50
N VAL A 57 0.58 3.63 -14.71
CA VAL A 57 1.24 2.53 -15.40
C VAL A 57 1.48 2.88 -16.87
N SER A 58 0.57 3.62 -17.52
CA SER A 58 0.76 4.05 -18.91
C SER A 58 2.02 4.89 -19.13
N ALA A 59 2.49 5.64 -18.11
CA ALA A 59 3.76 6.36 -18.18
C ALA A 59 4.96 5.43 -18.43
N LEU A 60 4.89 4.19 -17.94
CA LEU A 60 5.94 3.20 -18.09
C LEU A 60 6.12 2.72 -19.53
N HIS A 61 5.14 2.93 -20.43
CA HIS A 61 5.33 2.64 -21.86
C HIS A 61 6.54 3.37 -22.45
N ALA A 62 6.88 4.57 -21.96
CA ALA A 62 8.02 5.33 -22.43
C ALA A 62 9.37 4.69 -22.05
N LEU A 63 9.42 3.75 -21.11
CA LEU A 63 10.62 2.94 -20.87
C LEU A 63 10.98 2.06 -22.08
N SER A 64 10.06 1.84 -23.04
CA SER A 64 10.35 1.10 -24.28
C SER A 64 11.50 1.76 -25.06
N GLN A 65 11.70 3.07 -24.86
CA GLN A 65 12.79 3.87 -25.42
C GLN A 65 14.18 3.54 -24.86
N LEU A 66 14.27 2.75 -23.77
CA LEU A 66 15.55 2.26 -23.24
C LEU A 66 16.20 1.30 -24.25
N GLN A 67 16.93 1.80 -25.24
CA GLN A 67 17.66 0.91 -26.14
C GLN A 67 18.66 0.08 -25.32
N PRO A 68 18.80 -1.23 -25.60
CA PRO A 68 19.92 -1.98 -25.06
C PRO A 68 21.20 -1.35 -25.61
N GLU A 69 21.98 -0.65 -24.79
CA GLU A 69 23.32 -0.30 -25.23
C GLU A 69 24.12 -1.61 -25.34
N LEU A 70 24.38 -2.01 -26.59
CA LEU A 70 25.59 -2.75 -26.94
C LEU A 70 26.74 -1.99 -26.30
N ALA A 71 27.26 -2.53 -25.20
CA ALA A 71 28.44 -2.00 -24.53
C ALA A 71 29.54 -1.83 -25.59
N SER A 72 29.70 -0.59 -26.06
CA SER A 72 30.81 -0.22 -26.90
C SER A 72 32.03 -0.19 -25.99
N PHE A 73 32.63 -1.37 -25.81
CA PHE A 73 33.99 -1.51 -25.29
C PHE A 73 34.96 -0.89 -26.30
N ARG A 74 34.91 0.44 -26.49
CA ARG A 74 36.05 1.19 -26.96
C ARG A 74 36.85 1.60 -25.74
N LYS A 75 37.85 0.78 -25.44
CA LYS A 75 39.03 1.21 -24.70
C LYS A 75 39.55 2.46 -25.41
N THR A 76 39.48 3.62 -24.75
CA THR A 76 40.17 4.83 -25.21
C THR A 76 41.67 4.57 -25.06
N ALA A 77 42.34 4.36 -26.18
CA ALA A 77 43.78 4.56 -26.30
C ALA A 77 43.99 5.73 -27.27
N PRO A 78 44.83 6.73 -26.94
CA PRO A 78 45.27 7.71 -27.93
C PRO A 78 46.40 7.12 -28.78
N ASP A 79 46.49 7.61 -30.01
CA ASP A 79 47.57 7.49 -30.99
C ASP A 79 47.77 6.15 -31.73
N ALA A 80 47.48 6.15 -33.04
CA ALA A 80 48.48 5.97 -34.11
C ALA A 80 47.84 5.76 -35.51
N PHE A 81 48.58 6.22 -36.51
CA PHE A 81 48.35 6.28 -37.95
C PHE A 81 47.79 5.03 -38.69
N ALA A 82 46.93 5.32 -39.69
CA ALA A 82 46.80 4.75 -41.05
C ALA A 82 46.45 3.25 -41.32
N ILE A 83 45.40 3.01 -42.13
CA ILE A 83 45.35 2.43 -43.51
C ILE A 83 43.90 1.98 -43.83
N PRO A 84 43.36 2.19 -45.06
CA PRO A 84 41.98 1.82 -45.42
C PRO A 84 41.80 0.36 -45.92
N SER A 85 40.60 -0.16 -45.61
CA SER A 85 39.83 -1.21 -46.32
C SER A 85 40.23 -2.69 -46.19
N ALA A 86 39.44 -3.41 -45.38
CA ALA A 86 38.95 -4.75 -45.68
C ALA A 86 37.46 -4.83 -45.26
N PRO A 87 36.58 -5.59 -45.93
CA PRO A 87 35.23 -5.81 -45.43
C PRO A 87 35.35 -6.70 -44.18
N GLY A 88 35.17 -6.09 -43.02
CA GLY A 88 35.14 -6.82 -41.76
C GLY A 88 34.02 -7.87 -41.76
N PRO A 89 34.14 -8.93 -40.93
CA PRO A 89 33.11 -9.95 -40.82
C PRO A 89 31.78 -9.27 -40.47
N VAL A 90 30.75 -9.58 -41.27
CA VAL A 90 29.37 -9.14 -41.03
C VAL A 90 29.01 -9.59 -39.62
N CYS A 91 28.92 -8.64 -38.69
CA CYS A 91 28.39 -8.91 -37.37
C CYS A 91 26.96 -9.43 -37.57
N PRO A 92 26.60 -10.61 -37.05
CA PRO A 92 25.20 -11.02 -37.08
C PRO A 92 24.37 -9.95 -36.34
N PRO A 93 23.14 -9.66 -36.79
CA PRO A 93 22.25 -8.73 -36.10
C PRO A 93 22.11 -9.20 -34.65
N ALA A 94 22.32 -8.29 -33.70
CA ALA A 94 22.28 -8.58 -32.27
C ALA A 94 21.02 -9.37 -31.92
N THR A 95 21.19 -10.68 -31.67
CA THR A 95 20.07 -11.61 -31.51
C THR A 95 19.77 -11.74 -30.02
N ASN A 96 19.19 -10.68 -29.45
CA ASN A 96 18.10 -10.74 -28.47
C ASN A 96 17.85 -9.33 -27.92
N PRO A 97 16.58 -8.88 -27.87
CA PRO A 97 16.23 -7.67 -27.12
C PRO A 97 16.62 -7.85 -25.65
N ALA A 98 17.03 -6.78 -24.96
CA ALA A 98 17.31 -6.86 -23.53
C ALA A 98 16.06 -7.35 -22.78
N MET A 99 16.25 -8.39 -21.97
CA MET A 99 15.19 -8.90 -21.11
C MET A 99 15.00 -7.92 -19.96
N ARG A 100 13.77 -7.41 -19.82
CA ARG A 100 13.37 -6.51 -18.73
C ARG A 100 12.48 -7.24 -17.77
N GLU A 101 12.86 -7.25 -16.50
CA GLU A 101 12.11 -7.87 -15.41
C GLU A 101 11.60 -6.75 -14.48
N LEU A 102 10.32 -6.81 -14.12
CA LEU A 102 9.74 -5.94 -13.10
C LEU A 102 9.48 -6.74 -11.83
N VAL A 103 9.96 -6.23 -10.70
CA VAL A 103 9.65 -6.79 -9.38
C VAL A 103 8.84 -5.78 -8.58
N LEU A 104 7.59 -6.14 -8.29
CA LEU A 104 6.68 -5.39 -7.42
C LEU A 104 6.80 -5.92 -6.00
N VAL A 105 7.53 -5.21 -5.15
CA VAL A 105 7.57 -5.48 -3.71
C VAL A 105 6.41 -4.73 -3.06
N VAL A 106 5.37 -5.44 -2.67
CA VAL A 106 4.14 -4.84 -2.12
C VAL A 106 4.11 -4.99 -0.61
N ASP A 107 4.03 -3.86 0.09
CA ASP A 107 3.78 -3.82 1.52
C ASP A 107 2.39 -4.38 1.84
N THR A 108 2.34 -5.26 2.85
CA THR A 108 1.14 -5.93 3.33
C THR A 108 0.84 -5.60 4.80
N GLY A 109 1.39 -4.49 5.31
CA GLY A 109 1.04 -3.92 6.61
C GLY A 109 -0.44 -3.57 6.73
N LEU A 110 -0.92 -3.34 7.96
CA LEU A 110 -2.35 -3.19 8.25
C LEU A 110 -3.03 -2.09 7.43
N SER A 111 -2.42 -0.91 7.36
CA SER A 111 -2.92 0.24 6.61
C SER A 111 -2.97 0.02 5.09
N MET A 112 -2.14 -0.86 4.55
CA MET A 112 -2.17 -1.22 3.12
C MET A 112 -3.49 -1.92 2.73
N SER A 113 -4.26 -2.43 3.70
CA SER A 113 -5.61 -2.94 3.47
C SER A 113 -6.56 -1.87 2.91
N ALA A 114 -6.34 -0.59 3.20
CA ALA A 114 -7.12 0.49 2.61
C ALA A 114 -6.80 0.72 1.13
N TRP A 115 -5.60 0.34 0.69
CA TRP A 115 -5.04 0.66 -0.62
C TRP A 115 -5.10 -0.50 -1.61
N TYR A 116 -5.61 -1.67 -1.22
CA TYR A 116 -5.57 -2.86 -2.06
C TYR A 116 -6.17 -2.69 -3.46
N PRO A 117 -7.28 -1.94 -3.69
CA PRO A 117 -7.83 -1.78 -5.04
C PRO A 117 -6.83 -1.08 -5.96
N THR A 118 -6.17 -0.03 -5.45
CA THR A 118 -5.10 0.70 -6.16
C THR A 118 -3.90 -0.18 -6.44
N VAL A 119 -3.46 -0.99 -5.47
CA VAL A 119 -2.31 -1.89 -5.64
C VAL A 119 -2.60 -3.01 -6.63
N ASN A 120 -3.77 -3.65 -6.52
CA ASN A 120 -4.19 -4.69 -7.46
C ASN A 120 -4.35 -4.14 -8.88
N ALA A 121 -4.95 -2.94 -9.04
CA ALA A 121 -5.08 -2.28 -10.34
C ALA A 121 -3.70 -1.97 -10.95
N PHE A 122 -2.79 -1.40 -10.16
CA PHE A 122 -1.42 -1.14 -10.61
C PHE A 122 -0.70 -2.43 -11.04
N ALA A 123 -0.77 -3.49 -10.22
CA ALA A 123 -0.14 -4.76 -10.52
C ALA A 123 -0.73 -5.42 -11.79
N ALA A 124 -2.05 -5.39 -11.95
CA ALA A 124 -2.73 -5.91 -13.14
C ALA A 124 -2.28 -5.17 -14.40
N CYS A 125 -2.36 -3.83 -14.41
CA CYS A 125 -1.90 -3.03 -15.53
C CYS A 125 -0.40 -3.26 -15.82
N ALA A 126 0.44 -3.41 -14.78
CA ALA A 126 1.87 -3.64 -14.96
C ALA A 126 2.16 -5.01 -15.63
N CYS A 127 1.37 -6.04 -15.34
CA CYS A 127 1.48 -7.36 -15.98
C CYS A 127 1.06 -7.32 -17.46
N GLU A 128 0.20 -6.38 -17.85
CA GLU A 128 -0.26 -6.20 -19.23
C GLU A 128 0.72 -5.35 -20.07
N LEU A 129 1.73 -4.71 -19.46
CA LEU A 129 2.68 -3.91 -20.19
C LEU A 129 3.63 -4.79 -21.04
N PRO A 130 3.68 -4.62 -22.38
CA PRO A 130 4.51 -5.46 -23.26
C PRO A 130 6.01 -5.21 -23.12
N ILE A 131 6.40 -4.25 -22.28
CA ILE A 131 7.79 -3.88 -22.08
C ILE A 131 8.54 -4.84 -21.15
N PHE A 132 7.81 -5.45 -20.20
CA PHE A 132 8.38 -6.38 -19.23
C PHE A 132 8.19 -7.80 -19.74
N ASN A 133 9.25 -8.59 -19.69
CA ASN A 133 9.21 -10.00 -20.08
C ASN A 133 8.60 -10.82 -18.95
N ASP A 134 8.95 -10.46 -17.71
CA ASP A 134 8.42 -11.06 -16.50
C ASP A 134 8.06 -9.97 -15.49
N VAL A 135 6.93 -10.16 -14.81
CA VAL A 135 6.49 -9.35 -13.67
C VAL A 135 6.36 -10.25 -12.45
N HIS A 136 7.16 -9.99 -11.43
CA HIS A 136 7.18 -10.74 -10.18
C HIS A 136 6.58 -9.92 -9.05
N ILE A 137 5.79 -10.56 -8.19
CA ILE A 137 5.18 -9.92 -7.02
C ILE A 137 5.77 -10.54 -5.76
N VAL A 138 6.36 -9.70 -4.91
CA VAL A 138 6.95 -10.09 -3.63
C VAL A 138 6.19 -9.38 -2.51
N LYS A 139 5.74 -10.11 -1.50
CA LYS A 139 5.03 -9.51 -0.36
C LYS A 139 6.03 -9.09 0.72
N LEU A 140 6.00 -7.81 1.08
CA LEU A 140 6.68 -7.25 2.24
C LEU A 140 5.72 -7.32 3.44
N ARG A 141 5.97 -8.23 4.38
CA ARG A 141 5.14 -8.48 5.56
C ARG A 141 5.63 -7.62 6.73
N SER A 142 5.01 -6.47 6.92
CA SER A 142 5.35 -5.52 7.99
C SER A 142 4.33 -5.57 9.14
N GLN A 143 4.41 -6.57 10.01
CA GLN A 143 3.57 -6.68 11.22
C GLN A 143 4.25 -6.03 12.45
N PRO A 144 3.48 -5.63 13.49
CA PRO A 144 4.03 -4.98 14.68
C PRO A 144 5.18 -5.75 15.36
N SER A 145 5.11 -7.08 15.41
CA SER A 145 6.11 -7.95 16.00
C SER A 145 7.20 -8.43 15.03
N SER A 146 7.14 -8.04 13.75
CA SER A 146 8.06 -8.55 12.72
C SER A 146 9.51 -8.22 13.04
N THR A 147 10.37 -9.21 12.79
CA THR A 147 11.82 -9.06 12.68
C THR A 147 12.23 -8.97 11.21
N HIS A 148 13.50 -8.70 10.94
CA HIS A 148 14.01 -8.61 9.57
C HIS A 148 13.79 -9.89 8.75
N SER A 149 13.87 -11.08 9.36
CA SER A 149 13.65 -12.36 8.67
C SER A 149 12.20 -12.56 8.22
N ASP A 150 11.24 -11.91 8.90
CA ASP A 150 9.81 -12.10 8.65
C ASP A 150 9.30 -11.22 7.50
N LEU A 151 10.04 -10.15 7.17
CA LEU A 151 9.65 -9.15 6.18
C LEU A 151 9.44 -9.75 4.79
N LEU A 152 10.35 -10.61 4.36
CA LEU A 152 10.42 -11.12 3.00
C LEU A 152 10.74 -12.60 3.04
N GLU A 153 10.07 -13.36 2.18
CA GLU A 153 10.39 -14.76 1.97
C GLU A 153 11.76 -14.87 1.28
N ARG A 154 12.77 -15.33 2.01
CA ARG A 154 14.18 -15.27 1.57
C ARG A 154 14.46 -16.15 0.35
N SER A 155 13.78 -17.28 0.21
CA SER A 155 13.84 -18.11 -1.00
C SER A 155 13.40 -17.33 -2.24
N THR A 156 12.30 -16.57 -2.15
CA THR A 156 11.81 -15.71 -3.25
C THR A 156 12.81 -14.62 -3.60
N VAL A 157 13.38 -13.93 -2.61
CA VAL A 157 14.42 -12.89 -2.83
C VAL A 157 15.65 -13.47 -3.53
N ILE A 158 16.11 -14.65 -3.10
CA ILE A 158 17.28 -15.34 -3.66
C ILE A 158 16.99 -15.81 -5.10
N ASN A 159 15.85 -16.44 -5.34
CA ASN A 159 15.46 -16.95 -6.66
C ASN A 159 15.34 -15.82 -7.69
N LEU A 160 14.88 -14.64 -7.26
CA LEU A 160 14.84 -13.44 -8.08
C LEU A 160 16.20 -12.74 -8.20
N GLY A 161 17.23 -13.17 -7.50
CA GLY A 161 18.55 -12.52 -7.49
C GLY A 161 18.49 -11.06 -7.01
N LEU A 162 17.51 -10.70 -6.20
CA LEU A 162 17.39 -9.35 -5.65
C LEU A 162 18.60 -9.05 -4.76
N GLY A 163 19.26 -7.92 -4.99
CA GLY A 163 20.50 -7.56 -4.31
C GLY A 163 21.78 -8.18 -4.87
N ASN A 164 21.70 -8.95 -5.97
CA ASN A 164 22.88 -9.45 -6.69
C ASN A 164 23.04 -8.74 -8.06
N PRO A 165 24.26 -8.68 -8.63
CA PRO A 165 24.47 -8.15 -9.98
C PRO A 165 23.67 -8.92 -11.03
N THR A 166 22.99 -8.19 -11.91
CA THR A 166 22.28 -8.76 -13.06
C THR A 166 23.21 -8.74 -14.30
N PRO A 167 23.17 -9.75 -15.19
CA PRO A 167 23.93 -9.73 -16.45
C PRO A 167 23.57 -8.50 -17.32
N PRO A 168 24.49 -7.97 -18.15
CA PRO A 168 24.28 -6.73 -18.90
C PRO A 168 23.06 -6.73 -19.86
N HIS A 169 22.64 -7.91 -20.32
CA HIS A 169 21.49 -8.10 -21.22
C HIS A 169 20.15 -8.24 -20.47
N ARG A 170 20.17 -8.21 -19.14
CA ARG A 170 18.99 -8.23 -18.26
C ARG A 170 18.93 -6.94 -17.44
N GLN A 171 17.79 -6.28 -17.49
CA GLN A 171 17.54 -5.07 -16.70
C GLN A 171 16.41 -5.36 -15.70
N LYS A 172 16.69 -5.11 -14.42
CA LYS A 172 15.74 -5.34 -13.33
C LYS A 172 15.29 -4.01 -12.76
N THR A 173 13.99 -3.77 -12.82
CA THR A 173 13.33 -2.65 -12.15
C THR A 173 12.59 -3.17 -10.93
N VAL A 174 12.81 -2.55 -9.77
CA VAL A 174 12.15 -2.89 -8.51
C VAL A 174 11.28 -1.71 -8.10
N PHE A 175 9.98 -1.93 -8.01
CA PHE A 175 9.05 -0.97 -7.40
C PHE A 175 8.61 -1.47 -6.04
N VAL A 176 8.83 -0.66 -5.01
CA VAL A 176 8.32 -0.92 -3.66
C VAL A 176 7.04 -0.12 -3.46
N ILE A 177 5.90 -0.80 -3.38
CA ILE A 177 4.58 -0.17 -3.21
C ILE A 177 4.23 -0.17 -1.72
N THR A 178 4.11 1.01 -1.10
CA THR A 178 3.93 1.13 0.35
C THR A 178 3.29 2.46 0.76
N ASP A 179 2.70 2.50 1.95
CA ASP A 179 2.39 3.74 2.70
C ASP A 179 3.49 4.10 3.72
N ALA A 180 4.48 3.22 3.88
CA ALA A 180 5.59 3.26 4.81
C ALA A 180 5.22 3.52 6.28
N VAL A 181 4.01 3.16 6.72
CA VAL A 181 3.59 3.34 8.12
C VAL A 181 4.02 2.17 9.00
N GLY A 182 4.25 1.00 8.38
CA GLY A 182 4.61 -0.24 9.07
C GLY A 182 5.95 -0.21 9.82
N THR A 183 6.12 -1.19 10.71
CA THR A 183 7.35 -1.40 11.51
C THR A 183 8.60 -1.61 10.66
N ALA A 184 8.48 -2.20 9.47
CA ALA A 184 9.60 -2.37 8.53
C ALA A 184 10.31 -1.05 8.23
N TRP A 185 9.54 0.04 8.16
CA TRP A 185 9.99 1.39 7.84
C TRP A 185 10.37 2.15 9.10
N LYS A 186 9.48 2.19 10.10
CA LYS A 186 9.71 2.93 11.36
C LYS A 186 10.92 2.44 12.15
N ARG A 187 11.15 1.12 12.16
CA ARG A 187 12.31 0.49 12.83
C ARG A 187 13.50 0.29 11.88
N GLY A 188 13.35 0.69 10.62
CA GLY A 188 14.41 0.59 9.62
C GLY A 188 14.86 -0.82 9.27
N LEU A 189 13.98 -1.81 9.44
CA LEU A 189 14.30 -3.20 9.18
C LEU A 189 14.58 -3.45 7.68
N ILE A 190 13.92 -2.71 6.78
CA ILE A 190 14.05 -2.90 5.32
C ILE A 190 15.28 -2.18 4.70
N TRP A 191 16.03 -1.38 5.47
CA TRP A 191 17.09 -0.53 4.92
C TRP A 191 18.23 -1.31 4.28
N ASP A 192 18.61 -2.46 4.84
CA ASP A 192 19.69 -3.28 4.30
C ASP A 192 19.30 -3.95 2.98
N ASP A 193 18.06 -4.45 2.89
CA ASP A 193 17.48 -4.99 1.66
C ASP A 193 17.42 -3.90 0.57
N LEU A 194 16.90 -2.71 0.89
CA LEU A 194 16.85 -1.57 -0.05
C LEU A 194 18.24 -1.14 -0.52
N ARG A 195 19.24 -1.14 0.37
CA ARG A 195 20.62 -0.81 0.01
C ARG A 195 21.19 -1.83 -0.96
N ALA A 196 21.04 -3.12 -0.66
CA ALA A 196 21.49 -4.20 -1.54
C ALA A 196 20.82 -4.11 -2.91
N TRP A 197 19.52 -3.82 -2.97
CA TRP A 197 18.81 -3.70 -4.23
C TRP A 197 19.25 -2.47 -5.03
N ALA A 198 19.33 -1.30 -4.38
CA ALA A 198 19.75 -0.04 -5.01
C ALA A 198 21.20 -0.10 -5.53
N GLN A 199 22.03 -0.98 -4.96
CA GLN A 199 23.40 -1.17 -5.42
C GLN A 199 23.47 -1.75 -6.83
N HIS A 200 22.52 -2.62 -7.20
CA HIS A 200 22.60 -3.45 -8.41
C HIS A 200 21.43 -3.30 -9.38
N HIS A 201 20.32 -2.71 -8.93
CA HIS A 201 19.08 -2.62 -9.70
C HIS A 201 18.54 -1.19 -9.71
N THR A 202 17.61 -0.94 -10.64
CA THR A 202 16.86 0.31 -10.68
C THR A 202 15.70 0.21 -9.69
N VAL A 203 15.76 0.97 -8.61
CA VAL A 203 14.78 0.90 -7.51
C VAL A 203 14.03 2.22 -7.39
N ALA A 204 12.71 2.16 -7.28
CA ALA A 204 11.90 3.31 -6.86
C ALA A 204 10.82 2.88 -5.87
N ILE A 205 10.42 3.80 -5.00
CA ILE A 205 9.31 3.58 -4.07
C ILE A 205 8.08 4.25 -4.65
N LEU A 206 6.99 3.48 -4.78
CA LEU A 206 5.67 3.96 -5.16
C LEU A 206 4.84 4.16 -3.89
N HIS A 207 4.75 5.41 -3.46
CA HIS A 207 4.02 5.80 -2.26
C HIS A 207 2.53 5.90 -2.56
N VAL A 208 1.71 5.17 -1.79
CA VAL A 208 0.25 5.17 -1.96
C VAL A 208 -0.40 6.45 -1.42
N LEU A 209 0.17 7.03 -0.34
CA LEU A 209 -0.26 8.34 0.16
C LEU A 209 0.11 9.47 -0.81
N PRO A 210 -0.70 10.54 -0.88
CA PRO A 210 -0.32 11.77 -1.55
C PRO A 210 0.98 12.38 -1.03
N HIS A 211 1.73 13.07 -1.89
CA HIS A 211 3.03 13.66 -1.52
C HIS A 211 2.99 14.56 -0.26
N HIS A 212 1.90 15.31 -0.07
CA HIS A 212 1.76 16.18 1.09
C HIS A 212 1.54 15.43 2.41
N ASP A 213 1.23 14.13 2.36
CA ASP A 213 0.99 13.27 3.53
C ASP A 213 2.17 12.34 3.85
N TRP A 214 3.26 12.39 3.08
CA TRP A 214 4.43 11.51 3.32
C TRP A 214 5.10 11.75 4.67
N TYR A 215 4.89 12.91 5.29
CA TYR A 215 5.36 13.20 6.66
C TYR A 215 4.77 12.27 7.73
N LEU A 216 3.66 11.60 7.42
CA LEU A 216 3.02 10.59 8.29
C LEU A 216 3.69 9.21 8.19
N SER A 217 4.57 9.02 7.21
CA SER A 217 5.24 7.75 6.93
C SER A 217 6.66 7.68 7.52
N GLY A 218 7.25 6.47 7.53
CA GLY A 218 8.65 6.26 7.84
C GLY A 218 9.62 6.60 6.70
N ILE A 219 9.13 7.12 5.57
CA ILE A 219 9.95 7.58 4.45
C ILE A 219 10.09 9.10 4.50
N HIS A 220 11.33 9.57 4.60
CA HIS A 220 11.66 10.99 4.55
C HIS A 220 12.32 11.32 3.21
N ALA A 221 11.51 11.47 2.17
CA ALA A 221 11.99 11.88 0.85
C ALA A 221 12.33 13.37 0.83
N ARG A 222 13.42 13.73 0.13
CA ARG A 222 13.85 15.11 -0.07
C ARG A 222 14.01 15.42 -1.56
N PRO A 223 13.87 16.68 -1.98
CA PRO A 223 14.11 17.06 -3.36
C PRO A 223 15.60 16.96 -3.72
N HIS A 224 15.90 16.26 -4.81
CA HIS A 224 17.23 16.17 -5.42
C HIS A 224 17.14 16.47 -6.92
N GLN A 225 18.21 16.99 -7.51
CA GLN A 225 18.41 16.93 -8.96
C GLN A 225 19.28 15.73 -9.29
N LEU A 226 18.70 14.76 -9.97
CA LEU A 226 19.33 13.50 -10.30
C LEU A 226 19.60 13.39 -11.81
N ARG A 227 20.67 12.68 -12.17
CA ARG A 227 20.97 12.29 -13.54
C ARG A 227 21.34 10.80 -13.58
N ALA A 228 20.76 10.07 -14.53
CA ALA A 228 21.22 8.73 -14.88
C ALA A 228 22.30 8.86 -15.97
N PRO A 229 23.58 8.50 -15.71
CA PRO A 229 24.62 8.57 -16.74
C PRO A 229 24.37 7.58 -17.88
N VAL A 230 23.76 6.44 -17.55
CA VAL A 230 23.34 5.40 -18.49
C VAL A 230 21.84 5.16 -18.29
N PRO A 231 21.03 5.09 -19.38
CA PRO A 231 19.61 4.81 -19.24
C PRO A 231 19.34 3.50 -18.50
N GLY A 232 18.43 3.53 -17.52
CA GLY A 232 18.09 2.38 -16.69
C GLY A 232 19.24 1.88 -15.79
N CYS A 233 20.25 2.71 -15.51
CA CYS A 233 21.34 2.35 -14.60
C CYS A 233 20.84 2.06 -13.16
N PRO A 234 21.57 1.24 -12.38
CA PRO A 234 21.24 1.03 -10.98
C PRO A 234 21.34 2.34 -10.18
N ASN A 235 20.65 2.39 -9.04
CA ASN A 235 20.61 3.61 -8.22
C ASN A 235 22.00 4.03 -7.70
N SER A 236 22.93 3.08 -7.52
CA SER A 236 24.34 3.35 -7.20
C SER A 236 25.08 4.21 -8.23
N ALA A 237 24.62 4.21 -9.49
CA ALA A 237 25.17 5.00 -10.58
C ALA A 237 24.50 6.38 -10.74
N LEU A 238 23.42 6.68 -10.00
CA LEU A 238 22.73 7.97 -10.09
C LEU A 238 23.59 9.11 -9.58
N GLU A 239 23.77 10.13 -10.40
CA GLU A 239 24.55 11.31 -10.08
C GLU A 239 23.64 12.39 -9.49
N VAL A 240 24.10 13.04 -8.44
CA VAL A 240 23.42 14.17 -7.80
C VAL A 240 24.09 15.45 -8.28
N SER A 241 23.32 16.45 -8.67
CA SER A 241 23.90 17.78 -8.89
C SER A 241 24.59 18.24 -7.60
N PRO A 242 25.83 18.78 -7.66
CA PRO A 242 26.40 19.48 -6.52
C PRO A 242 25.43 20.58 -6.07
N PRO A 243 25.24 20.81 -4.76
CA PRO A 243 24.58 22.03 -4.32
C PRO A 243 25.35 23.21 -4.92
N GLU A 244 24.65 24.21 -5.46
CA GLU A 244 25.29 25.43 -5.97
C GLU A 244 26.29 25.93 -4.94
N MET A 245 27.57 25.91 -5.30
CA MET A 245 28.66 26.38 -4.45
C MET A 245 28.40 27.86 -4.17
N VAL A 246 27.94 28.16 -2.97
CA VAL A 246 28.25 29.46 -2.36
C VAL A 246 29.77 29.52 -2.35
N PRO A 247 30.43 30.51 -3.00
CA PRO A 247 31.87 30.60 -2.99
C PRO A 247 32.30 30.83 -1.53
N SER A 248 32.78 29.77 -0.89
CA SER A 248 33.45 29.83 0.40
C SER A 248 34.93 29.57 0.13
N ASP A 249 35.74 30.60 0.34
CA ASP A 249 37.20 30.60 0.17
C ASP A 249 37.93 29.79 1.26
N VAL A 250 37.39 28.63 1.66
CA VAL A 250 38.00 27.74 2.63
C VAL A 250 38.45 26.47 1.91
N PRO A 251 39.75 26.13 1.89
CA PRO A 251 40.20 24.88 1.29
C PRO A 251 39.65 23.73 2.12
N ASN A 252 38.66 23.00 1.59
CA ASN A 252 38.19 21.75 2.18
C ASN A 252 39.24 20.65 1.97
N ALA A 253 40.30 20.71 2.78
CA ALA A 253 41.15 19.55 3.04
C ALA A 253 40.33 18.56 3.90
N GLY A 254 39.88 17.46 3.31
CA GLY A 254 39.36 16.31 4.06
C GLY A 254 37.99 15.76 3.68
N ALA A 255 37.41 16.09 2.52
CA ALA A 255 36.17 15.46 2.04
C ALA A 255 36.44 14.30 1.06
N GLU A 256 37.38 13.40 1.38
CA GLU A 256 37.46 12.10 0.72
C GLU A 256 36.91 11.01 1.65
N ARG A 257 35.86 10.32 1.16
CA ARG A 257 35.26 9.07 1.65
C ARG A 257 34.13 9.13 2.68
N GLU A 258 33.17 10.04 2.53
CA GLU A 258 31.79 9.63 2.83
C GLU A 258 31.27 8.85 1.62
N GLY A 259 30.95 7.57 1.82
CA GLY A 259 30.45 6.70 0.76
C GLY A 259 29.32 7.38 -0.02
N ARG A 260 29.36 7.26 -1.35
CA ARG A 260 28.35 7.86 -2.25
C ARG A 260 26.95 7.53 -1.73
N LYS A 261 26.18 8.56 -1.37
CA LYS A 261 24.83 8.43 -0.84
C LYS A 261 23.96 7.66 -1.85
N LEU A 262 23.35 6.56 -1.41
CA LEU A 262 22.42 5.79 -2.22
C LEU A 262 21.04 6.44 -2.13
N LEU A 263 20.55 6.90 -3.28
CA LEU A 263 19.26 7.58 -3.39
C LEU A 263 18.24 6.65 -4.06
N ILE A 264 17.05 6.58 -3.49
CA ILE A 264 15.90 5.88 -4.09
C ILE A 264 14.82 6.92 -4.41
N PRO A 265 14.49 7.16 -5.70
CA PRO A 265 13.36 7.98 -6.07
C PRO A 265 12.06 7.51 -5.39
N VAL A 266 11.31 8.45 -4.82
CA VAL A 266 10.01 8.22 -4.18
C VAL A 266 8.96 8.92 -5.02
N LEU A 267 7.95 8.18 -5.44
CA LEU A 267 6.97 8.58 -6.44
C LEU A 267 5.58 8.37 -5.87
N GLU A 268 4.72 9.37 -6.01
CA GLU A 268 3.29 9.14 -5.79
C GLU A 268 2.73 8.29 -6.95
N ILE A 269 1.72 7.45 -6.69
CA ILE A 269 1.01 6.71 -7.76
C ILE A 269 0.12 7.66 -8.56
N ARG A 270 0.75 8.55 -9.35
CA ARG A 270 0.14 9.37 -10.39
C ARG A 270 1.05 9.46 -11.60
N LYS A 271 0.45 9.51 -12.80
CA LYS A 271 1.14 9.61 -14.09
C LYS A 271 2.31 10.59 -14.11
N ARG A 272 2.12 11.82 -13.62
CA ARG A 272 3.17 12.87 -13.63
C ARG A 272 4.47 12.45 -12.94
N TRP A 273 4.37 11.70 -11.85
CA TRP A 273 5.53 11.27 -11.06
C TRP A 273 6.27 10.14 -11.76
N LEU A 274 5.53 9.19 -12.32
CA LEU A 274 6.08 8.13 -13.14
C LEU A 274 6.70 8.69 -14.43
N ASP A 275 6.06 9.63 -15.12
CA ASP A 275 6.62 10.30 -16.31
C ASP A 275 7.98 10.95 -15.97
N GLN A 276 8.05 11.65 -14.84
CA GLN A 276 9.27 12.32 -14.38
C GLN A 276 10.37 11.31 -14.06
N TRP A 277 10.02 10.19 -13.43
CA TRP A 277 10.97 9.10 -13.15
C TRP A 277 11.41 8.39 -14.42
N VAL A 278 10.50 8.10 -15.35
CA VAL A 278 10.83 7.54 -16.67
C VAL A 278 11.78 8.48 -17.42
N ARG A 279 11.54 9.80 -17.39
CA ARG A 279 12.47 10.78 -17.97
C ARG A 279 13.85 10.74 -17.32
N LEU A 280 13.95 10.55 -16.00
CA LEU A 280 15.23 10.34 -15.33
C LEU A 280 15.92 9.07 -15.83
N MET A 281 15.16 8.00 -16.07
CA MET A 281 15.69 6.70 -16.49
C MET A 281 16.04 6.63 -17.98
N THR A 282 15.36 7.40 -18.85
CA THR A 282 15.53 7.32 -20.31
C THR A 282 16.40 8.43 -20.88
N SER A 283 16.61 9.53 -20.14
CA SER A 283 17.41 10.66 -20.58
C SER A 283 18.69 10.81 -19.76
N ARG A 284 19.70 11.49 -20.33
CA ARG A 284 20.92 11.91 -19.62
C ARG A 284 20.78 13.31 -19.00
N LEU A 285 19.55 13.81 -18.83
CA LEU A 285 19.28 15.14 -18.30
C LEU A 285 19.21 15.12 -16.77
N LEU A 286 19.46 16.28 -16.17
CA LEU A 286 19.12 16.50 -14.77
C LEU A 286 17.59 16.58 -14.63
N VAL A 287 17.06 15.82 -13.69
CA VAL A 287 15.64 15.72 -13.38
C VAL A 287 15.45 15.90 -11.88
N HIS A 288 14.58 16.84 -11.50
CA HIS A 288 14.15 16.97 -10.11
C HIS A 288 13.41 15.70 -9.69
N GLN A 289 13.70 15.16 -8.52
CA GLN A 289 13.03 13.99 -7.97
C GLN A 289 12.93 14.13 -6.46
N GLN A 290 11.84 13.65 -5.88
CA GLN A 290 11.88 13.32 -4.45
C GLN A 290 12.64 12.01 -4.31
N ALA A 291 13.63 11.96 -3.44
CA ALA A 291 14.40 10.75 -3.20
C ALA A 291 14.64 10.54 -1.71
N LEU A 292 14.60 9.27 -1.32
CA LEU A 292 15.02 8.79 -0.01
C LEU A 292 16.54 8.59 -0.03
N GLU A 293 17.25 9.22 0.90
CA GLU A 293 18.63 8.86 1.21
C GLU A 293 18.61 7.62 2.11
N ILE A 294 19.16 6.49 1.65
CA ILE A 294 19.22 5.27 2.48
C ILE A 294 20.22 5.53 3.61
N PRO A 295 19.82 5.44 4.90
CA PRO A 295 20.74 5.63 6.01
C PRO A 295 21.93 4.67 5.93
N SER A 296 23.11 5.06 6.41
CA SER A 296 24.24 4.13 6.63
C SER A 296 23.87 3.11 7.72
N VAL A 297 24.37 1.86 7.63
CA VAL A 297 24.14 0.80 8.65
C VAL A 297 24.48 1.28 10.06
N SER A 298 25.56 2.08 10.20
CA SER A 298 25.97 2.64 11.49
C SER A 298 25.01 3.72 12.01
N ALA A 299 24.33 4.44 11.13
CA ALA A 299 23.35 5.47 11.49
C ALA A 299 21.97 4.86 11.75
N ALA A 300 21.58 3.81 11.02
CA ALA A 300 20.33 3.10 11.22
C ALA A 300 20.25 2.43 12.61
N ALA A 301 21.38 1.93 13.14
CA ALA A 301 21.47 1.40 14.50
C ALA A 301 21.41 2.50 15.59
N ALA A 302 21.88 3.71 15.28
CA ALA A 302 21.91 4.85 16.20
C ALA A 302 20.62 5.70 16.16
N SER A 303 19.86 5.63 15.07
CA SER A 303 18.64 6.41 14.85
C SER A 303 17.36 5.62 15.08
N VAL A 304 17.41 4.40 15.62
CA VAL A 304 16.19 3.77 16.15
C VAL A 304 15.83 4.61 17.36
N PRO A 305 14.78 5.45 17.32
CA PRO A 305 14.23 5.92 18.57
C PRO A 305 13.80 4.63 19.26
N SER A 306 14.43 4.31 20.41
CA SER A 306 13.87 3.29 21.28
C SER A 306 12.38 3.64 21.37
N PRO A 307 11.45 2.71 21.06
CA PRO A 307 10.07 3.00 21.28
C PRO A 307 9.99 3.53 22.70
N SER A 308 9.35 4.70 22.89
CA SER A 308 8.69 4.94 24.17
C SER A 308 8.04 3.60 24.47
N ALA A 309 8.42 3.00 25.61
CA ALA A 309 7.95 1.69 26.01
C ALA A 309 6.49 1.60 25.60
N ALA A 310 6.11 0.47 24.97
CA ALA A 310 4.70 0.15 24.80
C ALA A 310 3.97 0.63 26.06
N PRO A 311 2.85 1.35 25.96
CA PRO A 311 2.03 1.49 27.14
C PRO A 311 1.65 0.06 27.53
N ASP A 312 2.44 -0.53 28.43
CA ASP A 312 2.05 -1.65 29.29
C ASP A 312 0.94 -1.19 30.25
N ALA A 313 0.59 0.10 30.23
CA ALA A 313 -0.72 0.57 30.62
C ALA A 313 -1.72 0.16 29.54
N VAL A 314 -2.60 -0.79 29.88
CA VAL A 314 -3.87 -1.01 29.17
C VAL A 314 -4.46 0.36 28.84
N ALA A 315 -4.33 0.79 27.59
CA ALA A 315 -4.71 2.14 27.21
C ALA A 315 -6.20 2.27 27.51
N VAL A 316 -6.57 3.25 28.35
CA VAL A 316 -7.96 3.47 28.72
C VAL A 316 -8.70 3.80 27.43
N PRO A 317 -9.77 3.05 27.05
CA PRO A 317 -10.42 3.20 25.75
C PRO A 317 -10.80 4.65 25.41
N GLU A 318 -11.23 5.41 26.41
CA GLU A 318 -11.55 6.83 26.30
C GLU A 318 -10.35 7.68 25.86
N GLN A 319 -9.16 7.38 26.37
CA GLN A 319 -7.95 8.11 26.04
C GLN A 319 -7.54 7.84 24.59
N SER A 320 -7.51 6.58 24.15
CA SER A 320 -7.18 6.24 22.76
C SER A 320 -8.16 6.85 21.76
N ILE A 321 -9.46 6.89 22.10
CA ILE A 321 -10.48 7.53 21.26
C ILE A 321 -10.29 9.05 21.23
N ALA A 322 -9.98 9.67 22.37
CA ALA A 322 -9.74 11.11 22.43
C ALA A 322 -8.49 11.51 21.61
N GLU A 323 -7.39 10.77 21.76
CA GLU A 323 -6.16 10.95 20.99
C GLU A 323 -6.41 10.81 19.49
N PHE A 324 -7.14 9.76 19.09
CA PHE A 324 -7.52 9.57 17.69
C PHE A 324 -8.40 10.72 17.17
N ARG A 325 -9.40 11.16 17.94
CA ARG A 325 -10.28 12.28 17.56
C ARG A 325 -9.52 13.58 17.35
N THR A 326 -8.46 13.81 18.13
CA THR A 326 -7.61 15.00 17.96
C THR A 326 -6.66 14.93 16.77
N ALA A 327 -6.20 13.73 16.41
CA ALA A 327 -5.20 13.54 15.35
C ALA A 327 -5.82 13.27 13.96
N ALA A 328 -7.04 12.70 13.93
CA ALA A 328 -7.67 12.22 12.71
C ALA A 328 -8.59 13.26 12.07
N SER A 329 -8.85 13.09 10.78
CA SER A 329 -9.89 13.85 10.07
C SER A 329 -11.28 13.51 10.63
N GLU A 330 -12.25 14.41 10.40
CA GLU A 330 -13.65 14.14 10.75
C GLU A 330 -14.21 12.91 10.02
N ASN A 331 -13.78 12.69 8.77
CA ASN A 331 -14.14 11.51 7.98
C ASN A 331 -13.57 10.23 8.60
N ALA A 332 -12.29 10.22 9.01
CA ALA A 332 -11.66 9.07 9.65
C ALA A 332 -12.32 8.74 11.00
N PHE A 333 -12.65 9.76 11.80
CA PHE A 333 -13.37 9.55 13.06
C PHE A 333 -14.80 9.02 12.83
N SER A 334 -15.54 9.61 11.89
CA SER A 334 -16.88 9.16 11.50
C SER A 334 -16.85 7.72 10.96
N LEU A 335 -15.82 7.36 10.20
CA LEU A 335 -15.62 6.01 9.71
C LEU A 335 -15.37 5.03 10.86
N ALA A 336 -14.51 5.36 11.84
CA ALA A 336 -14.28 4.51 13.01
C ALA A 336 -15.58 4.22 13.78
N VAL A 337 -16.45 5.22 13.93
CA VAL A 337 -17.78 5.06 14.56
C VAL A 337 -18.68 4.11 13.74
N LEU A 338 -18.69 4.23 12.42
CA LEU A 338 -19.44 3.31 11.54
C LEU A 338 -18.92 1.87 11.63
N LEU A 339 -17.59 1.70 11.59
CA LEU A 339 -16.94 0.39 11.68
C LEU A 339 -17.19 -0.30 13.02
N ALA A 340 -17.41 0.45 14.11
CA ALA A 340 -17.77 -0.10 15.41
C ALA A 340 -19.09 -0.90 15.42
N ALA A 341 -19.96 -0.71 14.42
CA ALA A 341 -21.21 -1.45 14.27
C ALA A 341 -21.08 -2.72 13.41
N ALA A 342 -19.88 -3.07 12.93
CA ALA A 342 -19.68 -4.19 12.01
C ALA A 342 -18.61 -5.19 12.47
N PRO A 343 -18.73 -6.47 12.09
CA PRO A 343 -17.65 -7.44 12.13
C PRO A 343 -16.65 -7.07 11.03
N LEU A 344 -15.37 -6.97 11.34
CA LEU A 344 -14.43 -6.26 10.47
C LEU A 344 -13.49 -7.19 9.71
N ASN A 345 -13.54 -7.05 8.40
CA ASN A 345 -12.48 -7.40 7.47
C ASN A 345 -12.30 -6.27 6.45
N ARG A 346 -11.28 -6.36 5.62
CA ARG A 346 -10.94 -5.28 4.65
C ARG A 346 -12.11 -4.95 3.71
N HIS A 347 -12.89 -5.95 3.31
CA HIS A 347 -13.99 -5.78 2.35
C HIS A 347 -15.20 -5.13 3.00
N ILE A 348 -15.53 -5.52 4.23
CA ILE A 348 -16.60 -4.89 5.01
C ILE A 348 -16.24 -3.44 5.31
N MET A 349 -14.98 -3.14 5.65
CA MET A 349 -14.54 -1.77 5.88
C MET A 349 -14.73 -0.89 4.64
N GLN A 350 -14.37 -1.40 3.46
CA GLN A 350 -14.53 -0.67 2.20
C GLN A 350 -15.98 -0.53 1.77
N LEU A 351 -16.79 -1.59 1.93
CA LEU A 351 -18.24 -1.56 1.69
C LEU A 351 -18.87 -0.42 2.50
N LEU A 352 -18.58 -0.34 3.80
CA LEU A 352 -19.15 0.67 4.66
C LEU A 352 -18.63 2.08 4.33
N ALA A 353 -17.35 2.22 3.99
CA ALA A 353 -16.80 3.50 3.54
C ALA A 353 -17.49 3.97 2.24
N ALA A 354 -17.60 3.09 1.24
CA ALA A 354 -18.18 3.43 -0.06
C ALA A 354 -19.67 3.80 0.02
N GLU A 355 -20.46 3.04 0.79
CA GLU A 355 -21.91 3.20 0.84
C GLU A 355 -22.39 4.24 1.88
N LEU A 356 -21.73 4.33 3.04
CA LEU A 356 -22.21 5.17 4.15
C LEU A 356 -21.39 6.44 4.35
N LEU A 357 -20.18 6.52 3.79
CA LEU A 357 -19.33 7.69 3.91
C LEU A 357 -18.50 7.92 2.64
N PRO A 358 -19.12 8.18 1.47
CA PRO A 358 -18.43 8.28 0.18
C PRO A 358 -17.40 9.43 0.10
N ALA A 359 -17.44 10.37 1.05
CA ALA A 359 -16.43 11.42 1.19
C ALA A 359 -15.13 10.93 1.85
N ALA A 360 -15.13 9.76 2.48
CA ALA A 360 -13.93 9.18 3.08
C ALA A 360 -12.98 8.65 2.02
N SER A 361 -11.72 9.04 2.14
CA SER A 361 -10.63 8.57 1.31
C SER A 361 -10.03 7.26 1.83
N PRO A 362 -9.26 6.52 1.01
CA PRO A 362 -8.44 5.42 1.52
C PRO A 362 -7.47 5.84 2.64
N GLY A 363 -7.03 7.11 2.63
CA GLY A 363 -6.22 7.68 3.71
C GLY A 363 -6.96 7.72 5.05
N ASP A 364 -8.26 8.03 5.04
CA ASP A 364 -9.09 8.04 6.25
C ASP A 364 -9.24 6.64 6.84
N LEU A 365 -9.43 5.62 6.00
CA LEU A 365 -9.45 4.22 6.44
C LEU A 365 -8.07 3.76 6.95
N ALA A 366 -6.99 4.16 6.28
CA ALA A 366 -5.63 3.88 6.72
C ALA A 366 -5.33 4.51 8.09
N ALA A 367 -5.85 5.71 8.36
CA ALA A 367 -5.74 6.36 9.67
C ALA A 367 -6.45 5.56 10.76
N VAL A 368 -7.65 5.01 10.49
CA VAL A 368 -8.32 4.11 11.45
C VAL A 368 -7.49 2.85 11.70
N LEU A 369 -6.95 2.23 10.65
CA LEU A 369 -6.13 1.01 10.76
C LEU A 369 -4.81 1.20 11.51
N THR A 370 -4.30 2.44 11.57
CA THR A 370 -3.02 2.79 12.24
C THR A 370 -3.19 3.52 13.56
N SER A 371 -4.43 3.82 13.94
CA SER A 371 -4.78 4.53 15.18
C SER A 371 -4.46 3.78 16.47
N GLY A 372 -4.24 2.46 16.40
CA GLY A 372 -4.16 1.59 17.57
C GLY A 372 -5.53 1.22 18.17
N LEU A 373 -6.63 1.69 17.59
CA LEU A 373 -7.99 1.30 18.02
C LEU A 373 -8.35 -0.12 17.61
N LEU A 374 -7.74 -0.64 16.55
CA LEU A 374 -7.98 -1.97 16.00
C LEU A 374 -6.84 -2.94 16.34
N ILE A 375 -7.22 -4.18 16.59
CA ILE A 375 -6.34 -5.33 16.77
C ILE A 375 -6.65 -6.38 15.69
N THR A 376 -5.64 -7.15 15.31
CA THR A 376 -5.84 -8.36 14.50
C THR A 376 -6.27 -9.50 15.40
N VAL A 377 -7.30 -10.24 14.98
CA VAL A 377 -7.78 -11.43 15.69
C VAL A 377 -7.45 -12.67 14.86
N ASP A 378 -6.85 -13.67 15.50
CA ASP A 378 -6.61 -14.97 14.88
C ASP A 378 -7.93 -15.73 14.85
N ASN A 379 -8.55 -15.77 13.67
CA ASN A 379 -9.78 -16.50 13.44
C ASN A 379 -9.49 -17.64 12.47
N SER A 380 -8.80 -18.66 12.98
CA SER A 380 -8.40 -19.85 12.22
C SER A 380 -9.58 -20.80 12.04
N ALA A 381 -10.57 -20.42 11.25
CA ALA A 381 -11.50 -21.38 10.69
C ALA A 381 -10.87 -21.93 9.40
N GLU A 382 -10.37 -23.17 9.43
CA GLU A 382 -9.61 -23.81 8.33
C GLU A 382 -10.39 -23.95 7.01
N HIS A 383 -11.67 -23.58 6.97
CA HIS A 383 -12.57 -23.79 5.83
C HIS A 383 -13.43 -22.56 5.42
N SER A 384 -13.18 -21.36 5.95
CA SER A 384 -13.95 -20.17 5.56
C SER A 384 -13.27 -19.38 4.43
N ASP A 385 -14.05 -18.89 3.47
CA ASP A 385 -13.58 -17.98 2.43
C ASP A 385 -12.93 -16.73 3.09
N PRO A 386 -11.76 -16.23 2.64
CA PRO A 386 -11.15 -15.00 3.15
C PRO A 386 -12.08 -13.78 3.33
N HIS A 387 -13.22 -13.76 2.65
CA HIS A 387 -14.24 -12.71 2.68
C HIS A 387 -15.20 -12.84 3.88
N ASP A 388 -15.30 -14.03 4.47
CA ASP A 388 -16.21 -14.40 5.55
C ASP A 388 -15.48 -14.57 6.89
N GLN A 389 -14.24 -14.10 6.97
CA GLN A 389 -13.47 -14.14 8.21
C GLN A 389 -13.43 -12.75 8.83
N VAL A 390 -13.76 -12.67 10.11
CA VAL A 390 -13.49 -11.49 10.92
C VAL A 390 -12.00 -11.50 11.24
N VAL A 391 -11.26 -10.54 10.68
CA VAL A 391 -9.80 -10.42 10.81
C VAL A 391 -9.41 -9.29 11.76
N PHE A 392 -10.31 -8.31 11.93
CA PHE A 392 -10.09 -7.16 12.80
C PHE A 392 -11.17 -7.07 13.87
N ASP A 393 -10.77 -6.67 15.06
CA ASP A 393 -11.68 -6.21 16.11
C ASP A 393 -11.12 -4.94 16.75
N PHE A 394 -11.95 -4.24 17.51
CA PHE A 394 -11.48 -3.11 18.31
C PHE A 394 -10.81 -3.61 19.60
N ALA A 395 -9.85 -2.84 20.09
CA ALA A 395 -9.30 -3.04 21.42
C ALA A 395 -10.44 -3.06 22.48
N PRO A 396 -10.28 -3.81 23.58
CA PRO A 396 -11.34 -3.99 24.58
C PRO A 396 -11.96 -2.66 25.02
N GLY A 397 -13.30 -2.54 24.95
CA GLY A 397 -14.05 -1.34 25.38
C GLY A 397 -14.16 -0.22 24.33
N VAL A 398 -13.27 -0.17 23.33
CA VAL A 398 -13.28 0.88 22.30
C VAL A 398 -14.54 0.81 21.45
N ARG A 399 -14.96 -0.40 21.04
CA ARG A 399 -16.19 -0.61 20.23
C ARG A 399 -17.42 -0.02 20.91
N GLN A 400 -17.64 -0.34 22.18
CA GLN A 400 -18.80 0.11 22.94
C GLN A 400 -18.81 1.63 23.08
N LYS A 401 -17.63 2.23 23.32
CA LYS A 401 -17.50 3.67 23.43
C LYS A 401 -17.76 4.37 22.09
N LEU A 402 -17.19 3.89 20.98
CA LEU A 402 -17.46 4.44 19.64
C LEU A 402 -18.93 4.33 19.27
N LEU A 403 -19.57 3.19 19.54
CA LEU A 403 -21.01 3.01 19.32
C LEU A 403 -21.85 4.01 20.15
N SER A 404 -21.44 4.33 21.37
CA SER A 404 -22.14 5.34 22.20
C SER A 404 -22.06 6.77 21.66
N LEU A 405 -21.07 7.05 20.80
CA LEU A 405 -20.91 8.33 20.11
C LEU A 405 -21.65 8.36 18.77
N GLY A 406 -22.07 7.20 18.27
CA GLY A 406 -22.74 7.06 16.99
C GLY A 406 -24.26 7.26 17.05
N GLU A 407 -24.85 7.55 15.89
CA GLU A 407 -26.30 7.65 15.74
C GLU A 407 -26.93 6.26 15.58
N SER A 408 -28.08 6.03 16.22
CA SER A 408 -28.84 4.78 16.08
C SER A 408 -29.27 4.51 14.64
N THR A 409 -29.58 5.57 13.87
CA THR A 409 -29.99 5.46 12.47
C THR A 409 -28.85 4.90 11.61
N ARG A 410 -27.63 5.41 11.80
CA ARG A 410 -26.43 4.90 11.10
C ARG A 410 -26.12 3.47 11.50
N THR A 411 -26.21 3.14 12.79
CA THR A 411 -26.01 1.77 13.30
C THR A 411 -26.98 0.77 12.65
N ARG A 412 -28.26 1.12 12.55
CA ARG A 412 -29.27 0.30 11.86
C ARG A 412 -29.02 0.19 10.36
N ARG A 413 -28.46 1.23 9.73
CA ARG A 413 -28.09 1.22 8.32
C ARG A 413 -26.90 0.29 8.05
N VAL A 414 -25.92 0.25 8.94
CA VAL A 414 -24.82 -0.74 8.90
C VAL A 414 -25.39 -2.16 8.94
N ALA A 415 -26.27 -2.47 9.89
CA ALA A 415 -26.91 -3.79 9.96
C ALA A 415 -27.66 -4.14 8.66
N ALA A 416 -28.37 -3.17 8.06
CA ALA A 416 -29.08 -3.37 6.79
C ALA A 416 -28.13 -3.70 5.62
N LEU A 417 -26.98 -3.01 5.52
CA LEU A 417 -25.99 -3.32 4.49
C LEU A 417 -25.34 -4.68 4.71
N LEU A 418 -25.00 -5.02 5.96
CA LEU A 418 -24.41 -6.33 6.25
C LEU A 418 -25.35 -7.47 5.87
N ASP A 419 -26.64 -7.34 6.18
CA ASP A 419 -27.65 -8.33 5.79
C ASP A 419 -27.80 -8.45 4.27
N GLN A 420 -27.76 -7.31 3.56
CA GLN A 420 -27.86 -7.28 2.10
C GLN A 420 -26.68 -7.97 1.42
N TYR A 421 -25.46 -7.76 1.90
CA TYR A 421 -24.24 -8.20 1.21
C TYR A 421 -23.63 -9.49 1.78
N LEU A 422 -23.84 -9.78 3.07
CA LEU A 422 -23.30 -10.98 3.74
C LEU A 422 -24.40 -11.92 4.23
N GLY A 423 -25.66 -11.49 4.30
CA GLY A 423 -26.73 -12.32 4.86
C GLY A 423 -27.02 -13.59 4.05
N ARG A 424 -26.58 -13.68 2.80
CA ARG A 424 -26.66 -14.90 1.99
C ARG A 424 -25.59 -15.93 2.37
N ASP A 425 -24.37 -15.46 2.59
CA ASP A 425 -23.18 -16.31 2.67
C ASP A 425 -22.74 -16.56 4.11
N VAL A 426 -23.08 -15.64 5.04
CA VAL A 426 -22.76 -15.73 6.47
C VAL A 426 -24.05 -15.96 7.28
N PRO A 427 -24.31 -17.19 7.75
CA PRO A 427 -25.52 -17.52 8.51
C PRO A 427 -25.72 -16.66 9.76
N ALA A 428 -24.63 -16.23 10.41
CA ALA A 428 -24.69 -15.35 11.58
C ALA A 428 -25.25 -13.95 11.26
N ILE A 429 -25.02 -13.47 10.04
CA ILE A 429 -25.48 -12.15 9.59
C ILE A 429 -26.88 -12.22 8.97
N HIS A 430 -27.30 -13.38 8.46
CA HIS A 430 -28.62 -13.56 7.87
C HIS A 430 -29.74 -13.07 8.80
N GLY A 431 -30.52 -12.08 8.37
CA GLY A 431 -31.63 -11.51 9.13
C GLY A 431 -31.22 -10.52 10.23
N ILE A 432 -29.95 -10.09 10.29
CA ILE A 432 -29.47 -9.13 11.29
C ILE A 432 -30.25 -7.81 11.23
N THR A 433 -30.74 -7.41 10.05
CA THR A 433 -31.59 -6.21 9.91
C THR A 433 -32.82 -6.29 10.80
N GLN A 434 -33.48 -7.45 10.80
CA GLN A 434 -34.70 -7.66 11.57
C GLN A 434 -34.40 -7.80 13.05
N ARG A 435 -33.32 -8.50 13.42
CA ARG A 435 -32.89 -8.62 14.82
C ARG A 435 -32.52 -7.28 15.45
N VAL A 436 -31.90 -6.39 14.68
CA VAL A 436 -31.51 -5.05 15.15
C VAL A 436 -32.68 -4.06 15.12
N LYS A 437 -33.65 -4.20 14.21
CA LYS A 437 -34.84 -3.31 14.15
C LYS A 437 -35.92 -3.71 15.14
N SER A 438 -36.21 -5.00 15.25
CA SER A 438 -37.33 -5.59 16.00
C SER A 438 -36.88 -6.85 16.74
N PRO A 439 -36.03 -6.71 17.78
CA PRO A 439 -35.41 -7.85 18.46
C PRO A 439 -36.43 -8.80 19.14
N ALA A 440 -37.58 -8.30 19.59
CA ALA A 440 -38.59 -9.11 20.28
C ALA A 440 -39.23 -10.21 19.41
N THR A 441 -39.26 -10.02 18.10
CA THR A 441 -39.93 -10.92 17.16
C THR A 441 -38.96 -11.82 16.40
N ALA A 442 -37.66 -11.60 16.56
CA ALA A 442 -36.66 -12.24 15.73
C ALA A 442 -36.03 -13.46 16.44
N SER A 443 -35.83 -14.55 15.69
CA SER A 443 -35.18 -15.75 16.22
C SER A 443 -33.67 -15.51 16.33
N PRO A 444 -33.05 -15.83 17.49
CA PRO A 444 -31.62 -15.62 17.67
C PRO A 444 -30.81 -16.70 16.94
N PRO A 445 -29.62 -16.37 16.37
CA PRO A 445 -28.81 -17.33 15.63
C PRO A 445 -28.30 -18.49 16.49
N GLU A 446 -27.83 -19.55 15.83
CA GLU A 446 -27.04 -20.60 16.46
C GLU A 446 -25.63 -20.09 16.80
N ILE A 447 -25.12 -20.48 17.96
CA ILE A 447 -23.78 -20.10 18.42
C ILE A 447 -22.83 -21.25 18.13
N THR A 448 -21.90 -21.03 17.22
CA THR A 448 -20.79 -21.92 16.90
C THR A 448 -19.48 -21.12 17.01
N ALA A 449 -18.33 -21.79 16.94
CA ALA A 449 -17.04 -21.11 16.93
C ALA A 449 -16.91 -20.11 15.76
N GLU A 450 -17.50 -20.44 14.61
CA GLU A 450 -17.49 -19.61 13.40
C GLU A 450 -18.43 -18.40 13.50
N THR A 451 -19.61 -18.56 14.13
CA THR A 451 -20.58 -17.45 14.26
C THR A 451 -20.25 -16.53 15.43
N LEU A 452 -19.47 -16.98 16.40
CA LEU A 452 -19.17 -16.24 17.63
C LEU A 452 -18.63 -14.80 17.41
N PRO A 453 -17.67 -14.54 16.50
CA PRO A 453 -17.17 -13.18 16.25
C PRO A 453 -18.26 -12.22 15.78
N TYR A 454 -19.20 -12.69 14.96
CA TYR A 454 -20.34 -11.92 14.47
C TYR A 454 -21.32 -11.59 15.59
N LEU A 455 -21.64 -12.59 16.42
CA LEU A 455 -22.60 -12.45 17.51
C LEU A 455 -22.07 -11.53 18.63
N ARG A 456 -20.76 -11.47 18.86
CA ARG A 456 -20.15 -10.48 19.75
C ARG A 456 -20.41 -9.05 19.28
N VAL A 457 -20.30 -8.79 17.99
CA VAL A 457 -20.63 -7.48 17.40
C VAL A 457 -22.12 -7.19 17.51
N GLU A 458 -22.98 -8.15 17.17
CA GLU A 458 -24.44 -7.99 17.29
C GLU A 458 -24.84 -7.65 18.73
N CYS A 459 -24.26 -8.34 19.73
CA CYS A 459 -24.47 -8.04 21.14
C CYS A 459 -24.06 -6.60 21.49
N ALA A 460 -22.91 -6.12 20.98
CA ALA A 460 -22.46 -4.75 21.20
C ALA A 460 -23.42 -3.72 20.56
N VAL A 461 -23.90 -3.99 19.35
CA VAL A 461 -24.89 -3.15 18.65
C VAL A 461 -26.22 -3.09 19.42
N LEU A 462 -26.76 -4.23 19.84
CA LEU A 462 -27.99 -4.28 20.64
C LEU A 462 -27.82 -3.55 21.98
N THR A 463 -26.64 -3.68 22.60
CA THR A 463 -26.31 -2.95 23.84
C THR A 463 -26.29 -1.44 23.62
N ALA A 464 -25.68 -0.96 22.53
CA ALA A 464 -25.68 0.47 22.20
C ALA A 464 -27.10 1.01 21.93
N LEU A 465 -27.99 0.18 21.36
CA LEU A 465 -29.38 0.53 21.11
C LEU A 465 -30.30 0.33 22.33
N SER A 466 -29.79 -0.19 23.45
CA SER A 466 -30.58 -0.48 24.67
C SER A 466 -31.15 0.78 25.37
N GLY A 467 -30.58 1.95 25.09
CA GLY A 467 -31.12 3.24 25.50
C GLY A 467 -32.40 3.63 24.74
N ALA A 468 -32.63 3.03 23.57
CA ALA A 468 -33.77 3.37 22.71
C ALA A 468 -35.05 2.59 23.04
N SER A 469 -34.96 1.34 23.53
CA SER A 469 -36.14 0.59 24.02
C SER A 469 -35.79 -0.66 24.86
N ALA A 470 -36.72 -1.07 25.74
CA ALA A 470 -36.58 -2.28 26.58
C ALA A 470 -36.31 -3.58 25.78
N PRO A 471 -36.96 -3.84 24.62
CA PRO A 471 -36.66 -5.01 23.80
C PRO A 471 -35.20 -5.16 23.37
N HIS A 472 -34.49 -4.06 23.09
CA HIS A 472 -33.07 -4.14 22.71
C HIS A 472 -32.20 -4.55 23.89
N ARG A 473 -32.56 -4.10 25.10
CA ARG A 473 -31.85 -4.46 26.35
C ARG A 473 -32.01 -5.94 26.66
N GLU A 474 -33.22 -6.45 26.59
CA GLU A 474 -33.52 -7.88 26.83
C GLU A 474 -32.80 -8.78 25.83
N ALA A 475 -32.83 -8.44 24.53
CA ALA A 475 -32.12 -9.19 23.51
C ALA A 475 -30.59 -9.14 23.68
N ALA A 476 -30.04 -7.99 24.08
CA ALA A 476 -28.62 -7.87 24.38
C ALA A 476 -28.20 -8.77 25.55
N GLU A 477 -28.96 -8.80 26.65
CA GLU A 477 -28.67 -9.66 27.81
C GLU A 477 -28.83 -11.14 27.48
N LEU A 478 -29.86 -11.52 26.72
CA LEU A 478 -30.07 -12.89 26.26
C LEU A 478 -28.88 -13.36 25.43
N LEU A 479 -28.48 -12.58 24.42
CA LEU A 479 -27.35 -12.93 23.56
C LEU A 479 -26.03 -12.99 24.34
N ARG A 480 -25.79 -12.04 25.25
CA ARG A 480 -24.62 -12.04 26.13
C ARG A 480 -24.55 -13.27 27.01
N THR A 481 -25.69 -13.70 27.56
CA THR A 481 -25.77 -14.90 28.40
C THR A 481 -25.48 -16.17 27.59
N ARG A 482 -26.03 -16.28 26.38
CA ARG A 482 -25.78 -17.42 25.49
C ARG A 482 -24.31 -17.48 25.03
N ILE A 483 -23.69 -16.34 24.70
CA ILE A 483 -22.27 -16.25 24.36
C ILE A 483 -21.41 -16.73 25.53
N ARG A 484 -21.64 -16.23 26.74
CA ARG A 484 -20.90 -16.64 27.93
C ARG A 484 -21.01 -18.14 28.20
N ARG A 485 -22.22 -18.70 28.10
CA ARG A 485 -22.45 -20.15 28.28
C ARG A 485 -21.60 -20.98 27.33
N PHE A 486 -21.64 -20.63 26.04
CA PHE A 486 -20.83 -21.27 25.00
C PHE A 486 -19.32 -21.18 25.31
N GLU A 487 -18.82 -20.00 25.69
CA GLU A 487 -17.40 -19.79 26.05
C GLU A 487 -16.99 -20.59 27.30
N THR A 488 -17.91 -20.80 28.24
CA THR A 488 -17.67 -21.59 29.46
C THR A 488 -17.91 -23.10 29.30
N GLY A 489 -18.39 -23.55 28.14
CA GLY A 489 -18.74 -24.96 27.89
C GLY A 489 -19.95 -25.46 28.69
N GLN A 490 -20.83 -24.56 29.11
CA GLN A 490 -22.10 -24.84 29.81
C GLN A 490 -23.27 -24.73 28.84
#